data_AF-A0AA42ZPA1-F1
#
_entry.id   AF-A0AA42ZPA1-F1
#
_cell.length_a   1.000
_cell.length_b   1.000
_cell.length_c   1.000
_cell.angle_alpha   90.00
_cell.angle_beta   90.00
_cell.angle_gamma   90.00
#
_symmetry.space_group_name_H-M   'P 1'
#
loop_
_entity.id
_entity.type
_entity.pdbx_description
1 polymer ?
#
loop_
_entity_poly.entity_id
_entity_poly.type
_entity_poly.pdbx_seq_one_letter_code
_entity_poly.pdbx_strand_id
1 'polypeptide(L)'
;MRYALLLIGLTVAATAATYVRYESLDPCDWMEQDLARQSSLPPIVVRARIRAEFLLEGITEPTATDCLSGWWEIRAEGLGEGT
;
A
#
# COMPACT_ATOMS: atom_id res chain seq x y z
N MET A 1 -11.12 28.53 9.77
CA MET A 1 -11.41 28.40 8.31
C MET A 1 -10.15 28.27 7.46
N ARG A 2 -9.17 29.18 7.57
CA ARG A 2 -7.93 29.10 6.76
C ARG A 2 -7.20 27.74 6.85
N TYR A 3 -7.05 27.17 8.04
CA TYR A 3 -6.44 25.85 8.20
C TYR A 3 -7.28 24.71 7.62
N ALA A 4 -8.61 24.81 7.67
CA ALA A 4 -9.48 23.80 7.08
C ALA A 4 -9.37 23.78 5.55
N LEU A 5 -9.30 24.94 4.90
CA LEU A 5 -9.07 25.04 3.46
C LEU A 5 -7.70 24.47 3.05
N LEU A 6 -6.67 24.70 3.87
CA LEU A 6 -5.35 24.12 3.64
C LEU A 6 -5.37 22.59 3.76
N LEU A 7 -6.03 22.05 4.78
CA LEU A 7 -6.17 20.60 4.96
C LEU A 7 -6.93 19.96 3.80
N ILE A 8 -8.04 20.57 3.37
CA ILE A 8 -8.81 20.08 2.20
C ILE A 8 -7.97 20.14 0.93
N GLY A 9 -7.24 21.23 0.70
CA GLY A 9 -6.34 21.32 -0.46
C GLY A 9 -5.26 20.23 -0.44
N LEU A 10 -4.71 19.93 0.73
CA LEU A 10 -3.68 18.92 0.90
C LEU A 10 -4.21 17.50 0.72
N THR A 11 -5.41 17.19 1.23
CA THR A 11 -6.03 15.88 1.00
C THR A 11 -6.38 15.67 -0.47
N VAL A 12 -6.96 16.67 -1.14
CA VAL A 12 -7.26 16.59 -2.59
C VAL A 12 -5.98 16.38 -3.40
N ALA A 13 -4.92 17.13 -3.10
CA ALA A 13 -3.64 16.99 -3.77
C ALA A 13 -3.02 15.59 -3.54
N ALA A 14 -3.08 15.07 -2.30
CA ALA A 14 -2.59 13.75 -1.97
C ALA A 14 -3.38 12.66 -2.72
N THR A 15 -4.71 12.71 -2.71
CA THR A 15 -5.55 11.74 -3.42
C THR A 15 -5.28 11.77 -4.93
N ALA A 16 -5.16 12.96 -5.53
CA ALA A 16 -4.83 13.10 -6.94
C ALA A 16 -3.45 12.51 -7.27
N ALA A 17 -2.44 12.80 -6.44
CA ALA A 17 -1.09 12.25 -6.62
C ALA A 17 -1.08 10.72 -6.51
N THR A 18 -1.81 10.16 -5.53
CA THR A 18 -1.95 8.70 -5.36
C THR A 18 -2.62 8.08 -6.59
N TYR A 19 -3.72 8.65 -7.06
CA TYR A 19 -4.41 8.13 -8.25
C TYR A 19 -3.52 8.19 -9.50
N VAL A 20 -2.78 9.28 -9.71
CA VAL A 20 -1.83 9.39 -10.84
C VAL A 20 -0.73 8.33 -10.78
N ARG A 21 -0.31 7.92 -9.57
CA ARG A 21 0.78 6.96 -9.40
C ARG A 21 0.36 5.50 -9.59
N TYR A 22 -0.82 5.15 -9.07
CA TYR A 22 -1.27 3.76 -8.98
C TYR A 22 -2.47 3.45 -9.88
N GLU A 23 -3.10 4.47 -10.47
CA GLU A 23 -4.34 4.38 -11.27
C GLU A 23 -5.52 3.71 -10.51
N SER A 24 -5.39 3.58 -9.20
CA SER A 24 -6.34 2.94 -8.30
C SER A 24 -6.42 3.74 -7.00
N LEU A 25 -7.58 3.69 -6.34
CA LEU A 25 -7.75 4.19 -4.97
C LEU A 25 -7.77 3.04 -3.94
N ASP A 26 -7.53 1.81 -4.38
CA ASP A 26 -7.44 0.63 -3.52
C ASP A 26 -6.02 0.49 -2.94
N PRO A 27 -5.84 0.56 -1.60
CA PRO A 27 -4.54 0.38 -0.96
C PRO A 27 -3.88 -0.97 -1.26
N CYS A 28 -4.66 -2.01 -1.52
CA CYS A 28 -4.12 -3.32 -1.87
C CYS A 28 -3.39 -3.28 -3.22
N ASP A 29 -3.94 -2.56 -4.20
CA ASP A 29 -3.29 -2.36 -5.50
C ASP A 29 -1.99 -1.56 -5.34
N TRP A 30 -1.98 -0.55 -4.46
CA TRP A 30 -0.79 0.27 -4.22
C TRP A 30 0.35 -0.59 -3.69
N MET A 31 0.03 -1.46 -2.74
CA MET A 31 0.98 -2.40 -2.14
C MET A 31 1.52 -3.40 -3.17
N GLU A 32 0.65 -4.05 -3.94
CA GLU A 32 1.07 -4.98 -4.99
C GLU A 32 1.99 -4.30 -6.01
N GLN A 33 1.64 -3.08 -6.46
CA GLN A 33 2.44 -2.34 -7.43
C GLN A 33 3.80 -1.90 -6.86
N ASP A 34 3.84 -1.41 -5.62
CA ASP A 34 5.10 -0.98 -5.02
C ASP A 34 6.03 -2.17 -4.73
N LEU A 35 5.51 -3.32 -4.25
CA LEU A 35 6.33 -4.53 -4.11
C LEU A 35 6.80 -5.06 -5.46
N ALA A 36 5.95 -5.06 -6.49
CA ALA A 36 6.35 -5.50 -7.82
C ALA A 36 7.39 -4.58 -8.47
N ARG A 37 7.41 -3.28 -8.11
CA ARG A 37 8.47 -2.35 -8.54
C ARG A 37 9.76 -2.51 -7.74
N GLN A 38 9.67 -2.87 -6.46
CA GLN A 38 10.84 -3.05 -5.59
C GLN A 38 11.50 -4.42 -5.73
N SER A 39 10.73 -5.45 -6.06
CA SER A 39 11.22 -6.80 -6.26
C SER A 39 11.34 -7.13 -7.75
N SER A 40 12.35 -7.91 -8.14
CA SER A 40 12.44 -8.46 -9.50
C SER A 40 11.54 -9.69 -9.70
N LEU A 41 10.48 -9.80 -8.89
CA LEU A 41 9.62 -10.97 -8.84
C LEU A 41 8.43 -10.82 -9.81
N PRO A 42 7.96 -11.94 -10.39
CA PRO A 42 6.72 -11.93 -11.16
C PRO A 42 5.53 -11.48 -10.28
N PRO A 43 4.54 -10.74 -10.84
CA PRO A 43 3.39 -10.21 -10.08
C PRO A 43 2.63 -11.28 -9.27
N ILE A 44 2.55 -12.51 -9.78
CA ILE A 44 1.89 -13.62 -9.08
C ILE A 44 2.60 -13.99 -7.78
N VAL A 45 3.94 -13.92 -7.76
CA VAL A 45 4.75 -14.23 -6.57
C VAL A 45 4.61 -13.12 -5.54
N VAL A 46 4.59 -11.86 -5.99
CA VAL A 46 4.34 -10.70 -5.13
C VAL A 46 3.00 -10.83 -4.42
N ARG A 47 1.92 -11.12 -5.17
CA ARG A 47 0.58 -11.31 -4.60
C ARG A 47 0.53 -12.49 -3.63
N ALA A 48 1.21 -13.59 -3.96
CA ALA A 48 1.28 -14.75 -3.06
C ALA A 48 2.02 -14.41 -1.76
N ARG A 49 3.11 -13.64 -1.83
CA ARG A 49 3.87 -13.18 -0.66
C ARG A 49 3.03 -12.30 0.25
N ILE A 50 2.38 -11.27 -0.31
CA ILE A 50 1.47 -10.38 0.43
C ILE A 50 0.39 -11.19 1.14
N ARG A 51 -0.24 -12.14 0.44
CA ARG A 51 -1.24 -13.02 1.05
C ARG A 51 -0.65 -13.91 2.15
N ALA A 52 0.56 -14.42 1.96
CA ALA A 52 1.21 -15.24 2.97
C ALA A 52 1.51 -14.43 4.24
N GLU A 53 1.99 -13.19 4.11
CA GLU A 53 2.21 -12.26 5.24
C GLU A 53 0.90 -12.02 6.00
N PHE A 54 -0.20 -11.68 5.30
CA PHE A 54 -1.51 -11.55 5.94
C PHE A 54 -2.00 -12.83 6.61
N LEU A 55 -1.79 -13.99 5.98
CA LEU A 55 -2.19 -15.28 6.57
C LEU A 55 -1.40 -15.60 7.86
N LEU A 56 -0.13 -15.21 7.93
CA LEU A 56 0.68 -15.35 9.16
C LEU A 56 0.15 -14.48 10.30
N GLU A 57 -0.51 -13.37 9.97
CA GLU A 57 -1.22 -12.50 10.91
C GLU A 57 -2.67 -12.96 11.19
N GLY A 58 -3.11 -14.07 10.57
CA GLY A 58 -4.46 -14.61 10.72
C GLY A 58 -5.52 -13.92 9.86
N ILE A 59 -5.11 -13.08 8.90
CA ILE A 59 -5.98 -12.35 7.98
C ILE A 59 -6.15 -13.18 6.69
N THR A 60 -7.33 -13.78 6.51
CA THR A 60 -7.64 -14.60 5.32
C THR A 60 -8.17 -13.79 4.15
N GLU A 61 -8.85 -12.68 4.43
CA GLU A 61 -9.40 -11.75 3.45
C GLU A 61 -9.00 -10.33 3.87
N PRO A 62 -7.89 -9.78 3.32
CA PRO A 62 -7.42 -8.47 3.72
C PRO A 62 -8.40 -7.38 3.29
N THR A 63 -8.71 -6.49 4.23
CA THR A 63 -9.51 -5.30 3.97
C THR A 63 -8.63 -4.16 3.44
N ALA A 64 -9.26 -3.09 2.94
CA ALA A 64 -8.53 -1.90 2.52
C ALA A 64 -7.66 -1.30 3.64
N THR A 65 -8.09 -1.42 4.91
CA THR A 65 -7.33 -0.94 6.06
C THR A 65 -6.07 -1.78 6.29
N ASP A 66 -6.19 -3.11 6.20
CA ASP A 66 -5.07 -4.04 6.39
C ASP A 66 -4.00 -3.84 5.30
N CYS A 67 -4.45 -3.65 4.05
CA CYS A 67 -3.56 -3.29 2.95
C CYS A 67 -2.92 -1.92 3.13
N LEU A 68 -3.66 -0.93 3.65
CA LEU A 68 -3.11 0.40 3.89
C LEU A 68 -2.04 0.39 4.98
N SER A 69 -2.26 -0.35 6.07
CA SER A 69 -1.27 -0.52 7.14
C SER A 69 -0.03 -1.25 6.62
N GLY A 70 -0.20 -2.39 5.95
CA GLY A 70 0.92 -3.14 5.38
C GLY A 70 1.73 -2.32 4.38
N TRP A 71 1.05 -1.60 3.48
CA TRP A 71 1.71 -0.69 2.55
C TRP A 71 2.56 0.38 3.24
N TRP A 72 2.09 0.91 4.37
CA TRP A 72 2.83 1.90 5.14
C TRP A 72 4.06 1.29 5.83
N GLU A 73 3.90 0.09 6.39
CA GLU A 73 4.98 -0.67 7.02
C GLU A 73 6.10 -1.00 6.03
N ILE A 74 5.77 -1.51 4.85
CA ILE A 74 6.74 -1.78 3.78
C ILE A 74 7.51 -0.52 3.38
N ARG A 75 6.88 0.66 3.40
CA ARG A 75 7.55 1.93 3.08
C ARG A 75 8.37 2.49 4.23
N ALA A 76 8.02 2.18 5.47
CA ALA A 76 8.75 2.61 6.65
C ALA A 76 10.00 1.76 6.89
N GLU A 77 9.87 0.44 6.77
CA GLU A 77 10.89 -0.53 7.20
C GLU A 77 11.59 -1.23 6.01
N GLY A 78 11.07 -1.04 4.79
CA GLY A 78 11.45 -1.86 3.64
C GLY A 78 10.78 -3.23 3.69
N LEU A 79 11.01 -4.07 2.68
CA LEU A 79 10.69 -5.49 2.81
C LEU A 79 11.69 -6.06 3.81
N GLY A 80 11.26 -6.31 5.04
CA GLY A 80 12.09 -6.89 6.10
C GLY A 80 13.05 -7.93 5.52
N GLU A 81 14.33 -7.58 5.43
CA GLU A 81 15.39 -8.55 5.24
C GLU A 81 15.37 -9.38 6.52
N GLY A 82 14.79 -10.57 6.43
CA GLY A 82 14.58 -11.44 7.58
C GLY A 82 15.86 -11.56 8.41
N THR A 83 15.76 -11.15 9.67
CA THR A 83 16.55 -11.75 10.73
C THR A 83 15.96 -13.10 11.09
#